data_AF-A0A1M5G9M4-F1
#
_entry.id   AF-A0A1M5G9M4-F1
#
_cell.length_a   1.000
_cell.length_b   1.000
_cell.length_c   1.000
_cell.angle_alpha   90.00
_cell.angle_beta   90.00
_cell.angle_gamma   90.00
#
_symmetry.space_group_name_H-M   'P 1'
#
loop_
_entity.id
_entity.type
_entity.pdbx_description
1 polymer ?
#
loop_
_entity_poly.entity_id
_entity_poly.type
_entity_poly.pdbx_seq_one_letter_code
_entity_poly.pdbx_strand_id
1 'polypeptide(L)' 'MPINFRRHDTTARHLSEPNRQVYARLKSSLIASKVSQEAADEKLNAFFWQCFEDDEEDEDE' A
#
# COMPACT_ATOMS: atom_id res chain seq x y z
N MET A 1 3.32 -0.67 -20.48
CA MET A 1 1.99 -1.15 -20.05
C MET A 1 1.57 -0.38 -18.82
N PRO A 2 0.28 -0.07 -18.61
CA PRO A 2 -0.18 0.56 -17.38
C PRO A 2 0.05 -0.36 -16.18
N ILE A 3 0.40 0.21 -15.02
CA ILE A 3 0.63 -0.54 -13.78
C ILE A 3 -0.72 -1.14 -13.31
N ASN A 4 -0.72 -2.41 -12.95
CA ASN A 4 -1.88 -3.11 -12.41
C ASN A 4 -1.87 -3.08 -10.87
N PHE A 5 -2.81 -2.34 -10.30
CA PHE A 5 -2.95 -2.20 -8.85
C PHE A 5 -3.99 -3.12 -8.21
N ARG A 6 -4.65 -4.00 -8.98
CA ARG A 6 -5.82 -4.77 -8.49
C ARG A 6 -5.54 -5.58 -7.22
N ARG A 7 -4.35 -6.17 -7.09
CA ARG A 7 -3.95 -6.92 -5.89
C ARG A 7 -3.81 -5.98 -4.70
N HIS A 8 -3.02 -4.91 -4.84
CA HIS A 8 -2.85 -3.88 -3.82
C HIS A 8 -4.17 -3.19 -3.42
N ASP A 9 -5.08 -2.95 -4.37
CA ASP A 9 -6.42 -2.40 -4.13
C ASP A 9 -7.29 -3.35 -3.27
N THR A 10 -7.05 -4.66 -3.37
CA THR A 10 -7.73 -5.65 -2.55
C THR A 10 -7.14 -5.64 -1.14
N THR A 11 -5.81 -5.65 -1.01
CA THR A 11 -5.11 -5.55 0.28
C THR A 11 -5.46 -4.27 1.04
N ALA A 12 -5.51 -3.13 0.35
CA ALA A 12 -5.83 -1.84 0.95
C ALA A 12 -7.23 -1.78 1.59
N ARG A 13 -8.17 -2.67 1.23
CA ARG A 13 -9.49 -2.74 1.88
C ARG A 13 -9.43 -3.24 3.32
N HIS A 14 -8.37 -3.96 3.68
CA HIS A 14 -8.15 -4.48 5.02
C HIS A 14 -7.40 -3.48 5.92
N LEU A 15 -6.93 -2.36 5.37
CA LEU A 15 -6.29 -1.31 6.14
C LEU A 15 -7.33 -0.42 6.85
N SER A 16 -6.91 0.17 7.96
CA SER A 16 -7.64 1.25 8.64
C SER A 16 -7.91 2.44 7.70
N GLU A 17 -8.93 3.24 8.01
CA GLU A 17 -9.29 4.43 7.23
C GLU A 17 -8.09 5.39 6.99
N PRO A 18 -7.25 5.76 7.98
CA PRO A 18 -6.10 6.62 7.73
C PRO A 18 -5.09 5.95 6.78
N ASN A 19 -4.79 4.66 6.94
CA ASN A 19 -3.84 3.94 6.09
C ASN A 19 -4.36 3.80 4.65
N ARG A 20 -5.67 3.63 4.46
CA ARG A 20 -6.31 3.70 3.13
C ARG A 20 -6.12 5.04 2.42
N GLN A 21 -6.18 6.16 3.16
CA GLN A 21 -5.94 7.48 2.57
C GLN A 21 -4.48 7.65 2.15
N VAL A 22 -3.53 7.14 2.94
CA VAL A 22 -2.10 7.14 2.59
C VAL A 22 -1.86 6.28 1.35
N TYR A 23 -2.44 5.08 1.30
CA TYR A 23 -2.40 4.21 0.12
C TYR A 23 -2.88 4.92 -1.15
N ALA A 24 -4.03 5.60 -1.09
CA ALA A 24 -4.57 6.30 -2.25
C ALA A 24 -3.61 7.38 -2.78
N ARG A 25 -2.99 8.16 -1.87
CA ARG A 25 -1.98 9.18 -2.23
C ARG A 25 -0.73 8.54 -2.84
N LEU A 26 -0.24 7.45 -2.24
CA LEU A 26 0.93 6.72 -2.71
C LEU A 26 0.68 6.16 -4.12
N LYS A 27 -0.46 5.52 -4.35
CA LYS A 27 -0.89 5.02 -5.66
C LYS A 27 -0.92 6.12 -6.72
N SER A 28 -1.54 7.26 -6.42
CA SER A 28 -1.58 8.41 -7.34
C SER A 28 -0.17 8.92 -7.68
N SER A 29 0.73 8.95 -6.69
CA SER A 29 2.14 9.32 -6.91
C SER A 29 2.86 8.35 -7.84
N LEU A 30 2.71 7.03 -7.63
CA LEU A 30 3.32 6.00 -8.48
C LEU A 30 2.84 6.07 -9.94
N ILE A 31 1.54 6.35 -10.14
CA ILE A 31 0.97 6.57 -11.47
C ILE A 31 1.60 7.80 -12.14
N ALA A 32 1.71 8.92 -11.40
CA ALA A 32 2.29 10.16 -11.92
C ALA A 32 3.79 10.02 -12.25
N SER A 33 4.53 9.27 -11.43
CA SER A 33 5.96 9.01 -11.63
C SER A 33 6.28 8.03 -12.76
N LYS A 34 5.28 7.37 -13.36
CA LYS A 34 5.45 6.41 -14.47
C LYS A 34 6.51 5.34 -14.19
N VAL A 35 6.58 4.86 -12.94
CA VAL A 35 7.51 3.80 -12.53
C VAL A 35 7.18 2.46 -13.20
N SER A 36 8.11 1.50 -13.14
CA SER A 36 7.83 0.12 -13.54
C SER A 36 6.83 -0.54 -12.59
N GLN A 37 6.19 -1.63 -13.05
CA GLN A 37 5.33 -2.46 -12.20
C GLN A 37 6.09 -2.95 -10.96
N GLU A 38 7.31 -3.46 -11.15
CA GLU A 38 8.16 -3.98 -10.07
C GLU A 38 8.46 -2.94 -9.00
N ALA A 39 8.83 -1.72 -9.40
CA ALA A 39 9.11 -0.64 -8.46
C ALA A 39 7.85 -0.15 -7.73
N ALA A 40 6.68 -0.22 -8.38
CA ALA A 40 5.41 0.08 -7.72
C ALA A 40 5.04 -1.01 -6.70
N ASP A 41 5.21 -2.28 -7.07
CA ASP A 41 4.91 -3.44 -6.23
C ASP A 41 5.82 -3.44 -4.98
N GLU A 42 7.12 -3.19 -5.13
CA GLU A 42 8.07 -3.09 -4.01
C GLU A 42 7.64 -2.03 -3.00
N LYS A 43 7.32 -0.81 -3.47
CA LYS A 43 6.89 0.29 -2.60
C LYS A 43 5.56 0.02 -1.91
N LEU A 44 4.59 -0.56 -2.62
CA LEU A 44 3.27 -0.85 -2.05
C LEU A 44 3.34 -2.02 -1.05
N ASN A 45 4.13 -3.06 -1.34
CA ASN A 45 4.34 -4.17 -0.41
C ASN A 45 5.04 -3.70 0.87
N ALA A 46 6.09 -2.87 0.76
CA ALA A 46 6.75 -2.29 1.93
C ALA A 46 5.79 -1.45 2.79
N PHE A 47 4.94 -0.65 2.14
CA PHE A 47 3.90 0.11 2.85
C PHE A 47 2.91 -0.80 3.58
N PHE A 48 2.45 -1.89 2.93
CA PHE A 48 1.53 -2.83 3.57
C PHE A 48 2.17 -3.54 4.77
N TRP A 49 3.44 -3.97 4.66
CA TRP A 49 4.15 -4.56 5.79
C TRP A 49 4.17 -3.62 7.00
N GLN A 50 4.53 -2.35 6.81
CA GLN A 50 4.50 -1.36 7.90
C GLN A 50 3.11 -1.20 8.50
N CYS A 51 2.06 -1.12 7.67
CA CYS A 51 0.71 -0.98 8.18
C CYS A 51 0.18 -2.18 8.96
N PHE A 52 0.71 -3.39 8.73
CA PHE A 52 0.30 -4.59 9.44
C PHE A 52 1.19 -4.87 10.66
N GLU A 53 2.48 -4.54 10.59
CA GLU A 53 3.38 -4.60 11.75
C GLU A 53 2.94 -3.59 12.84
N ASP A 54 2.54 -2.38 12.45
CA ASP A 54 1.98 -1.37 13.39
C ASP A 54 0.64 -1.81 14.02
N ASP A 55 -0.08 -2.78 13.42
CA ASP A 55 -1.38 -3.28 13.91
C ASP A 55 -1.20 -4.50 14.85
N GLU A 56 -0.02 -5.14 14.85
CA GLU A 56 0.33 -6.28 15.73
C GLU A 56 1.02 -5.86 17.05
N GLU A 57 1.36 -4.58 17.27
CA GLU A 57 2.01 -4.08 18.49
C GLU A 57 1.06 -3.83 19.70
N ASP A 58 -0.21 -4.23 19.64
CA ASP A 58 -1.21 -4.02 20.70
C ASP A 58 -1.81 -5.34 21.25
N GLU A 59 -0.99 -6.39 21.43
CA GLU A 59 -1.35 -7.58 22.22
C GLU A 59 -0.27 -7.93 23.26
N ASP A 60 -0.02 -7.04 24.22
CA ASP A 60 0.66 -7.37 25.48
C ASP A 60 0.11 -6.48 26.63
N GLU A 61 -1.02 -6.88 27.23
CA GLU A 61 -1.48 -6.43 28.56
C GLU A 61 -1.66 -7.62 29.52
#